data_AF-A0A7S4ZD17-F1
#
_entry.id   AF-A0A7S4ZD17-F1
#
_cell.length_a   1.000
_cell.length_b   1.000
_cell.length_c   1.000
_cell.angle_alpha   90.00
_cell.angle_beta   90.00
_cell.angle_gamma   90.00
#
_symmetry.space_group_name_H-M   'P 1'
#
loop_
_entity.id
_entity.type
_entity.pdbx_description
1 polymer ?
#
loop_
_entity_poly.entity_id
_entity_poly.type
_entity_poly.pdbx_seq_one_letter_code
_entity_poly.pdbx_strand_id
1 'polypeptide(L)'
;EVFSAYSALWWSPNGTFLAYAQFNDTEVPLIEYSFYSDESLQYPKTVRVPYPKAGAVNPTVKFFVVNTDSLSSVTNATSIQITAPASMLIGDHYLCDVTWATQERISLQWLRRIQNYSVMDICDYDESSGRWNCLVARQHIEMSTTGWVGR
;
A
#
# COMPACT_ATOMS: atom_id res chain seq x y z
N GLU A 1 -3.77 11.70 2.77
CA GLU A 1 -3.17 10.93 3.90
C GLU A 1 -2.37 9.76 3.35
N VAL A 2 -1.46 9.20 4.15
CA VAL A 2 -0.36 8.30 3.78
C VAL A 2 0.31 8.71 2.45
N PHE A 3 -0.08 8.22 1.28
CA PHE A 3 0.62 8.53 0.02
C PHE A 3 0.52 9.98 -0.47
N SER A 4 -0.39 10.80 0.09
CA SER A 4 -0.64 12.17 -0.38
C SER A 4 -0.98 12.27 -1.88
N ALA A 5 -1.36 11.15 -2.49
CA ALA A 5 -1.72 11.00 -3.89
C ALA A 5 -2.90 10.02 -3.99
N TYR A 6 -3.70 10.16 -5.06
CA TYR A 6 -4.74 9.19 -5.40
C TYR A 6 -4.16 7.92 -6.03
N SER A 7 -3.02 8.04 -6.72
CA SER A 7 -2.35 6.88 -7.32
C SER A 7 -1.74 5.99 -6.25
N ALA A 8 -1.95 4.69 -6.41
CA ALA A 8 -1.27 3.62 -5.67
C ALA A 8 -0.67 2.59 -6.66
N LEU A 9 -0.11 3.12 -7.74
CA LEU A 9 0.53 2.41 -8.85
C LEU A 9 1.94 2.97 -9.07
N TRP A 10 2.93 2.10 -9.22
CA TRP A 10 4.34 2.48 -9.40
C TRP A 10 4.99 1.63 -10.49
N TRP A 11 5.27 2.24 -11.63
CA TRP A 11 6.02 1.61 -12.72
C TRP A 11 7.50 1.49 -12.36
N SER A 12 8.08 0.34 -12.69
CA SER A 12 9.54 0.18 -12.75
C SER A 12 10.15 1.15 -13.77
N PRO A 13 11.44 1.53 -13.64
CA PRO A 13 12.03 2.59 -14.46
C PRO A 13 12.01 2.31 -15.98
N ASN A 14 12.01 1.04 -16.41
CA ASN A 14 11.89 0.63 -17.81
C ASN A 14 10.47 0.21 -18.21
N GLY A 15 9.54 0.14 -17.26
CA GLY A 15 8.15 -0.25 -17.50
C GLY A 15 7.88 -1.76 -17.55
N THR A 16 8.87 -2.64 -17.32
CA THR A 16 8.66 -4.11 -17.34
C THR A 16 7.75 -4.60 -16.21
N PHE A 17 7.80 -3.92 -15.07
CA PHE A 17 6.97 -4.23 -13.91
C PHE A 17 6.06 -3.06 -13.55
N LEU A 18 4.84 -3.41 -13.15
CA LEU A 18 3.90 -2.51 -12.49
C LEU A 18 3.67 -3.00 -11.07
N ALA A 19 4.01 -2.18 -10.09
CA ALA A 19 3.69 -2.44 -8.69
C ALA A 19 2.41 -1.70 -8.28
N TYR A 20 1.62 -2.28 -7.39
CA TYR A 20 0.38 -1.70 -6.92
C TYR A 20 0.01 -2.12 -5.50
N ALA A 21 -0.70 -1.23 -4.81
CA ALA A 21 -1.29 -1.52 -3.51
C ALA A 21 -2.79 -1.85 -3.66
N GLN A 22 -3.25 -2.83 -2.88
CA GLN A 22 -4.66 -3.15 -2.71
C GLN A 22 -5.05 -2.75 -1.29
N PHE A 23 -6.03 -1.86 -1.15
CA PHE A 23 -6.63 -1.49 0.12
C PHE A 23 -7.96 -2.22 0.30
N ASN A 24 -8.24 -2.65 1.52
CA ASN A 24 -9.50 -3.26 1.90
C ASN A 24 -10.14 -2.50 3.06
N ASP A 25 -11.22 -1.80 2.73
CA ASP A 25 -12.01 -0.96 3.62
C ASP A 25 -13.30 -1.64 4.14
N THR A 26 -13.46 -2.96 3.98
CA THR A 26 -14.72 -3.67 4.29
C THR A 26 -15.21 -3.43 5.73
N GLU A 27 -14.28 -3.33 6.69
CA GLU A 27 -14.58 -3.12 8.11
C GLU A 27 -14.39 -1.66 8.58
N VAL A 28 -14.04 -0.76 7.65
CA VAL A 28 -13.81 0.65 7.97
C VAL A 28 -15.17 1.35 8.12
N PRO A 29 -15.41 2.07 9.24
CA PRO A 29 -16.67 2.78 9.45
C PRO A 29 -16.95 3.84 8.38
N LEU A 30 -18.22 4.03 8.05
CA LEU A 30 -18.66 5.04 7.10
C LEU A 30 -18.91 6.37 7.81
N ILE A 31 -18.36 7.46 7.27
CA ILE A 31 -18.90 8.79 7.52
C ILE A 31 -20.07 9.03 6.56
N GLU A 32 -21.17 9.54 7.09
CA GLU A 32 -22.35 9.90 6.31
C GLU A 32 -22.62 11.39 6.40
N TYR A 33 -22.95 12.02 5.27
CA TYR A 33 -23.37 13.42 5.23
C TYR A 33 -24.32 13.70 4.06
N SER A 34 -25.12 14.76 4.21
CA SER A 34 -26.08 15.18 3.18
C SER A 34 -25.39 15.89 2.03
N PHE A 35 -25.74 15.50 0.81
CA PHE A 35 -25.38 16.17 -0.43
C PHE A 35 -26.65 16.66 -1.12
N TYR A 36 -26.83 17.97 -1.14
CA TYR A 36 -28.05 18.63 -1.59
C TYR A 36 -28.17 18.70 -3.12
N SER A 37 -27.06 18.53 -3.86
CA SER A 37 -27.03 18.68 -5.32
C SER A 37 -27.54 20.07 -5.75
N ASP A 38 -28.12 20.14 -6.94
CA ASP A 38 -28.84 21.26 -7.51
C ASP A 38 -30.30 21.30 -7.05
N GLU A 39 -30.95 22.45 -7.28
CA GLU A 39 -32.34 22.73 -6.85
C GLU A 39 -33.39 21.81 -7.50
N SER A 40 -33.02 21.09 -8.57
CA SER A 40 -33.89 20.12 -9.22
C SER A 40 -34.10 18.85 -8.39
N LEU A 41 -33.20 18.57 -7.44
CA LEU A 41 -33.26 17.38 -6.61
C LEU A 41 -34.11 17.62 -5.36
N GLN A 42 -35.35 17.11 -5.37
CA GLN A 42 -36.31 17.30 -4.27
C GLN A 42 -35.85 16.72 -2.91
N TYR A 43 -35.06 15.65 -2.90
CA TYR A 43 -34.59 14.99 -1.68
C TYR A 43 -33.06 14.87 -1.68
N PRO A 44 -32.38 15.30 -0.60
CA PRO A 44 -30.93 15.19 -0.50
C PRO A 44 -30.43 13.75 -0.58
N LYS A 45 -29.23 13.56 -1.11
CA LYS A 45 -28.53 12.25 -1.10
C LYS A 45 -27.72 12.12 0.18
N THR A 46 -27.63 10.90 0.70
CA THR A 46 -26.63 10.56 1.72
C THR A 46 -25.37 10.07 1.03
N VAL A 47 -24.28 10.83 1.15
CA VAL A 47 -22.95 10.37 0.74
C VAL A 47 -22.37 9.52 1.86
N ARG A 48 -21.77 8.39 1.49
CA ARG A 48 -21.14 7.44 2.42
C ARG A 48 -19.70 7.22 1.99
N VAL A 49 -18.75 7.43 2.89
CA VAL A 49 -17.32 7.27 2.61
C VAL A 49 -16.69 6.44 3.74
N PRO A 50 -15.97 5.35 3.46
CA PRO A 50 -15.14 4.70 4.46
C PRO A 50 -14.11 5.69 5.00
N TYR A 51 -14.20 6.00 6.30
CA TYR A 51 -13.37 7.00 6.94
C TYR A 51 -13.03 6.60 8.38
N PRO A 52 -11.81 6.11 8.64
CA PRO A 52 -11.40 5.70 9.97
C PRO A 52 -11.11 6.94 10.83
N LYS A 53 -12.05 7.30 11.72
CA LYS A 53 -11.77 8.28 12.79
C LYS A 53 -10.72 7.73 13.77
N ALA A 54 -10.16 8.60 14.60
CA ALA A 54 -9.18 8.19 15.62
C ALA A 54 -9.67 7.00 16.45
N GLY A 55 -8.88 5.91 16.46
CA GLY A 55 -9.20 4.67 17.16
C GLY A 55 -10.12 3.69 16.41
N ALA A 56 -10.71 4.07 15.28
CA ALA A 56 -11.54 3.18 14.46
C ALA A 56 -10.71 2.09 13.75
N VAL A 57 -11.37 1.09 13.18
CA VAL A 57 -10.73 0.08 12.34
C VAL A 57 -10.16 0.75 11.08
N ASN A 58 -8.90 0.48 10.78
CA ASN A 58 -8.21 1.02 9.60
C ASN A 58 -8.36 0.08 8.40
N PRO A 59 -8.18 0.59 7.16
CA PRO A 59 -8.03 -0.27 6.00
C PRO A 59 -6.80 -1.17 6.14
N THR A 60 -6.92 -2.39 5.63
CA THR A 60 -5.76 -3.29 5.49
C THR A 60 -5.14 -3.13 4.10
N VAL A 61 -3.83 -3.33 3.99
CA VAL A 61 -3.08 -3.17 2.74
C VAL A 61 -2.37 -4.45 2.34
N LYS A 62 -2.37 -4.74 1.03
CA LYS A 62 -1.50 -5.73 0.39
C LYS A 62 -0.74 -5.08 -0.75
N PHE A 63 0.48 -5.55 -1.01
CA PHE A 63 1.31 -5.02 -2.09
C PHE A 63 1.67 -6.11 -3.09
N PHE A 64 1.61 -5.77 -4.37
CA PHE A 64 1.79 -6.70 -5.46
C PHE A 64 2.66 -6.09 -6.56
N VAL A 65 3.34 -6.96 -7.31
CA VAL A 65 4.04 -6.60 -8.53
C VAL A 65 3.64 -7.58 -9.64
N VAL A 66 3.33 -7.04 -10.82
CA VAL A 66 3.03 -7.81 -12.03
C VAL A 66 4.06 -7.51 -13.11
N ASN A 67 4.49 -8.54 -13.85
CA ASN A 67 5.31 -8.37 -15.04
C ASN A 67 4.41 -8.10 -16.24
N THR A 68 4.51 -6.90 -16.82
CA THR A 68 3.64 -6.44 -17.90
C THR A 68 4.03 -6.99 -19.27
N ASP A 69 5.29 -7.43 -19.44
CA ASP A 69 5.77 -8.01 -20.68
C ASP A 69 5.27 -9.46 -20.87
N SER A 70 4.91 -10.13 -19.77
CA SER A 70 4.39 -11.52 -19.75
C SER A 70 2.87 -11.64 -19.81
N LEU A 71 2.15 -10.55 -20.06
CA LEU A 71 0.69 -10.57 -20.10
C LEU A 71 0.17 -11.37 -21.30
N SER A 72 -0.90 -12.14 -21.07
CA SER A 72 -1.52 -13.01 -22.07
C SER A 72 -3.00 -12.64 -22.24
N SER A 73 -3.49 -12.74 -23.48
CA SER A 73 -4.92 -12.58 -23.78
C SER A 73 -5.78 -13.78 -23.39
N VAL A 74 -5.14 -14.92 -23.08
CA VAL A 74 -5.83 -16.20 -22.81
C VAL A 74 -5.92 -16.49 -21.31
N THR A 75 -4.94 -16.02 -20.52
CA THR A 75 -4.85 -16.31 -19.08
C THR A 75 -4.81 -15.02 -18.27
N ASN A 76 -5.40 -15.05 -17.08
CA ASN A 76 -5.32 -13.92 -16.15
C ASN A 76 -3.87 -13.61 -15.77
N ALA A 77 -3.60 -12.32 -15.54
CA ALA A 77 -2.30 -11.85 -15.09
C ALA A 77 -1.94 -12.46 -13.72
N THR A 78 -0.70 -12.91 -13.57
CA THR A 78 -0.19 -13.42 -12.30
C THR A 78 0.54 -12.29 -11.57
N SER A 79 0.00 -11.86 -10.44
CA SER A 79 0.62 -10.85 -9.60
C SER A 79 1.31 -11.49 -8.42
N ILE A 80 2.54 -11.08 -8.15
CA ILE A 80 3.37 -11.61 -7.06
C ILE A 80 3.21 -10.69 -5.86
N GLN A 81 2.76 -11.25 -4.74
CA GLN A 81 2.61 -10.49 -3.50
C GLN A 81 3.96 -10.29 -2.82
N ILE A 82 4.25 -9.06 -2.41
CA ILE A 82 5.31 -8.77 -1.44
C ILE A 82 4.65 -8.54 -0.09
N THR A 83 4.90 -9.43 0.87
CA THR A 83 4.33 -9.34 2.21
C THR A 83 5.12 -8.34 3.06
N ALA A 84 4.42 -7.59 3.90
CA ALA A 84 5.07 -6.78 4.94
C ALA A 84 5.95 -7.66 5.84
N PRO A 85 7.02 -7.10 6.43
CA PRO A 85 7.92 -7.85 7.29
C PRO A 85 7.21 -8.33 8.55
N ALA A 86 7.68 -9.45 9.13
CA ALA A 86 7.04 -10.07 10.29
C ALA A 86 6.84 -9.09 11.48
N SER A 87 7.75 -8.13 11.64
CA SER A 87 7.68 -7.08 12.67
C SER A 87 6.51 -6.08 12.47
N MET A 88 5.93 -6.01 11.28
CA MET A 88 4.72 -5.23 10.96
C MET A 88 3.46 -6.08 11.10
N LEU A 89 3.52 -7.35 10.69
CA LEU A 89 2.37 -8.26 10.69
C LEU A 89 1.82 -8.61 12.09
N ILE A 90 2.57 -8.29 13.15
CA ILE A 90 2.10 -8.48 14.54
C ILE A 90 0.94 -7.55 14.93
N GLY A 91 0.64 -6.53 14.12
CA GLY A 91 -0.46 -5.60 14.38
C GLY A 91 -0.78 -4.74 13.17
N ASP A 92 -1.62 -3.73 13.40
CA ASP A 92 -1.98 -2.79 12.35
C ASP A 92 -0.76 -2.01 11.86
N HIS A 93 -0.67 -1.83 10.55
CA HIS A 93 0.45 -1.20 9.87
C HIS A 93 -0.01 -0.51 8.59
N TYR A 94 0.87 0.32 8.05
CA TYR A 94 0.68 1.08 6.83
C TYR A 94 1.84 0.79 5.87
N LEU A 95 1.54 0.74 4.57
CA LEU A 95 2.53 0.95 3.53
C LEU A 95 2.65 2.46 3.34
N CYS A 96 3.82 3.04 3.62
CA CYS A 96 3.98 4.49 3.66
C CYS A 96 4.82 5.07 2.52
N ASP A 97 5.67 4.28 1.89
CA ASP A 97 6.42 4.67 0.69
C ASP A 97 6.70 3.46 -0.21
N VAL A 98 6.79 3.71 -1.52
CA VAL A 98 7.14 2.74 -2.54
C VAL A 98 8.06 3.44 -3.53
N THR A 99 9.30 2.96 -3.62
CA THR A 99 10.31 3.57 -4.48
C THR A 99 11.04 2.48 -5.26
N TRP A 100 11.09 2.61 -6.58
CA TRP A 100 11.92 1.74 -7.41
C TRP A 100 13.38 2.19 -7.33
N ALA A 101 14.29 1.27 -7.02
CA ALA A 101 15.72 1.55 -6.97
C ALA A 101 16.41 1.20 -8.29
N THR A 102 16.01 0.12 -8.95
CA THR A 102 16.47 -0.31 -10.28
C THR A 102 15.32 -0.98 -11.04
N GLN A 103 15.60 -1.59 -12.21
CA GLN A 103 14.59 -2.36 -12.96
C GLN A 103 14.07 -3.59 -12.22
N GLU A 104 14.91 -4.15 -11.34
CA GLU A 104 14.66 -5.42 -10.64
C GLU A 104 14.79 -5.27 -9.11
N ARG A 105 14.75 -4.03 -8.62
CA ARG A 105 14.84 -3.72 -7.19
C ARG A 105 13.84 -2.65 -6.80
N ILE A 106 13.04 -2.95 -5.79
CA ILE A 106 12.05 -2.05 -5.21
C ILE A 106 12.25 -1.93 -3.70
N SER A 107 12.09 -0.73 -3.16
CA SER A 107 12.04 -0.49 -1.72
C SER A 107 10.62 -0.19 -1.27
N LEU A 108 10.22 -0.82 -0.17
CA LEU A 108 8.92 -0.63 0.47
C LEU A 108 9.14 -0.14 1.89
N GLN A 109 8.51 0.97 2.26
CA GLN A 109 8.55 1.46 3.63
C GLN A 109 7.23 1.15 4.33
N TRP A 110 7.33 0.51 5.49
CA TRP A 110 6.22 0.11 6.33
C TRP A 110 6.28 0.85 7.66
N LEU A 111 5.13 1.27 8.16
CA LEU A 111 5.00 2.00 9.40
C LEU A 111 3.98 1.31 10.31
N ARG A 112 4.30 1.11 11.58
CA ARG A 112 3.32 0.61 12.55
C ARG A 112 2.20 1.62 12.78
N ARG A 113 1.03 1.14 13.19
CA ARG A 113 -0.09 2.01 13.59
C ARG A 113 0.27 2.99 14.70
N ILE A 114 1.09 2.55 15.67
CA ILE A 114 1.83 3.45 16.54
C ILE A 114 3.06 3.92 15.76
N GLN A 115 2.99 5.12 15.21
CA GLN A 115 3.90 5.64 14.17
C GLN A 115 5.29 6.04 14.70
N ASN A 116 5.84 5.29 15.64
CA ASN A 116 7.17 5.49 16.21
C ASN A 116 8.18 4.41 15.77
N TYR A 117 7.79 3.54 14.84
CA TYR A 117 8.60 2.44 14.35
C TYR A 117 8.29 2.15 12.88
N SER A 118 9.32 2.25 12.03
CA SER A 118 9.29 2.07 10.59
C SER A 118 10.30 1.00 10.15
N VAL A 119 9.97 0.29 9.08
CA VAL A 119 10.87 -0.67 8.44
C VAL A 119 10.87 -0.42 6.95
N MET A 120 12.05 -0.20 6.38
CA MET A 120 12.29 -0.18 4.95
C MET A 120 12.80 -1.55 4.51
N ASP A 121 12.03 -2.21 3.66
CA ASP A 121 12.42 -3.44 2.96
C ASP A 121 13.02 -3.09 1.59
N ILE A 122 14.06 -3.82 1.19
CA ILE A 122 14.62 -3.77 -0.17
C ILE A 122 14.49 -5.16 -0.77
N CYS A 123 13.67 -5.25 -1.83
CA CYS A 123 13.29 -6.49 -2.47
C CYS A 123 13.88 -6.56 -3.88
N ASP A 124 14.56 -7.68 -4.18
CA ASP A 124 15.12 -7.96 -5.50
C ASP A 124 14.24 -8.98 -6.23
N TYR A 125 14.09 -8.82 -7.54
CA TYR A 125 13.48 -9.82 -8.40
C TYR A 125 14.41 -11.03 -8.57
N ASP A 126 13.83 -12.23 -8.49
CA ASP A 126 14.52 -13.49 -8.73
C ASP A 126 13.95 -14.13 -9.99
N GLU A 127 14.72 -14.04 -11.07
CA GLU A 127 14.35 -14.59 -12.38
C GLU A 127 14.07 -16.10 -12.34
N SER A 128 14.74 -16.85 -11.46
CA SER A 128 14.61 -18.31 -11.39
C SER A 128 13.27 -18.75 -10.83
N SER A 129 12.72 -17.97 -9.89
CA SER A 129 11.44 -18.27 -9.22
C SER A 129 10.29 -17.38 -9.71
N GLY A 130 10.59 -16.29 -10.42
CA GLY A 130 9.64 -15.25 -10.80
C GLY A 130 9.06 -14.52 -9.60
N ARG A 131 9.80 -14.44 -8.47
CA ARG A 131 9.34 -13.85 -7.20
C ARG A 131 10.19 -12.67 -6.77
N TRP A 132 9.69 -11.92 -5.78
CA TRP A 132 10.39 -10.82 -5.14
C TRP A 132 10.89 -11.24 -3.77
N ASN A 133 12.20 -11.18 -3.57
CA ASN A 133 12.87 -11.60 -2.35
C ASN A 133 13.34 -10.38 -1.54
N CYS A 134 12.74 -10.16 -0.37
CA CYS A 134 13.13 -9.11 0.56
C CYS A 134 14.02 -9.72 1.65
N LEU A 135 15.34 -9.50 1.56
CA LEU A 135 16.28 -10.09 2.51
C LEU A 135 16.26 -9.32 3.83
N VAL A 136 16.07 -10.03 4.95
CA VAL A 136 16.10 -9.43 6.31
C VAL A 136 17.39 -8.66 6.56
N ALA A 137 18.53 -9.13 6.05
CA ALA A 137 19.81 -8.46 6.16
C ALA A 137 19.87 -7.07 5.49
N ARG A 138 18.91 -6.74 4.62
CA ARG A 138 18.77 -5.45 3.94
C ARG A 138 17.66 -4.58 4.50
N GLN A 139 16.94 -5.05 5.52
CA GLN A 139 15.94 -4.24 6.19
C GLN A 139 16.63 -3.11 6.96
N HIS A 140 16.08 -1.91 6.83
CA HIS A 140 16.46 -0.77 7.65
C HIS A 140 15.33 -0.44 8.61
N ILE A 141 15.65 -0.35 9.90
CA ILE A 141 14.68 -0.07 10.96
C ILE A 141 14.93 1.35 11.46
N GLU A 142 13.87 2.14 11.50
CA GLU A 142 13.90 3.48 12.08
C GLU A 142 12.92 3.54 13.25
N MET A 143 13.37 4.08 14.39
CA MET A 143 12.58 4.13 15.62
C MET A 143 12.77 5.47 16.32
N SER A 144 11.66 6.02 16.82
CA SER A 144 11.64 7.24 17.61
C SER A 144 11.29 6.91 19.05
N THR A 145 12.16 7.28 19.99
CA THR A 145 11.93 7.05 21.44
C THR A 145 11.13 8.16 22.11
N THR A 146 11.10 9.35 21.50
CA THR A 146 10.49 10.56 22.08
C THR A 146 9.36 11.13 21.22
N GLY A 147 8.95 10.45 20.16
CA GLY A 147 7.92 10.95 19.24
C GLY A 147 7.56 9.95 18.17
N TRP A 148 7.39 10.45 16.94
CA TRP A 148 7.09 9.66 15.76
C TRP A 148 8.31 9.56 14.83
N VAL A 149 8.30 8.57 13.95
CA VAL A 149 9.28 8.41 12.88
C VAL A 149 8.97 9.41 11.77
N GLY A 150 10.03 10.01 11.21
CA GLY A 150 9.92 10.98 10.12
C GLY A 150 9.60 10.30 8.78
N ARG A 151 9.42 11.14 7.77
CA ARG A 151 9.43 10.74 6.36
C ARG A 151 10.61 11.38 5.67
#